data_AF-A0A2G9Y8Q3-F1
#
_entry.id   AF-A0A2G9Y8Q3-F1
#
_cell.length_a   1.000
_cell.length_b   1.000
_cell.length_c   1.000
_cell.angle_alpha   90.00
_cell.angle_beta   90.00
_cell.angle_gamma   90.00
#
_symmetry.space_group_name_H-M   'P 1'
#
loop_
_entity.id
_entity.type
_entity.pdbx_description
1 polymer ?
#
loop_
_entity_poly.entity_id
_entity_poly.type
_entity_poly.pdbx_seq_one_letter_code
_entity_poly.pdbx_strand_id
1 'polypeptide(L)'
;MANHRRGLIFTLTALTFGFLAGFVLLLSPYAPFIPKTTVEKFFPGTDQEVRVYHLSGYQKSPTLLIFGGIQGDETAGYLTADRYLDLKMKKGTLIIVPRLNLPAIMAGTRGGLTPDMNRLFHLSEAMEQSPDTKVVNLAKSLIRKADYVLNLHQGSGFYSPVWISNQRNPLRWGQSNIIDAPTFSLPSGEKLELEKFAENVAKLTNTRINAPPYHFKVNNTETASEDSLHKEQRQSLTFYALTGEHKMALGLEATKNCSVPEAVSFLTRAINSVIQEAGIVPESLPDEDIAVISAELAEDENLQGLNSPSEMEYLEVEINGRSHRYKNSETIFLRRNAKIEFIRVFPEPPGEEVKVNLKGFVGSKDYNDGQDLGYVISVKDLMPRWATDKARKTYPIEITRQEKPLGKLFLKVE
;
A
#
# COMPACT_ATOMS: atom_id res chain seq x y z
N MET A 1 13.32 -22.52 -98.54
CA MET A 1 12.66 -23.84 -98.66
C MET A 1 13.57 -24.89 -98.03
N ALA A 2 12.95 -25.73 -97.18
CA ALA A 2 13.43 -26.92 -96.48
C ALA A 2 14.93 -27.27 -96.53
N ASN A 3 15.52 -27.48 -95.35
CA ASN A 3 16.66 -28.36 -95.24
C ASN A 3 16.50 -29.38 -94.11
N HIS A 4 17.17 -30.48 -94.35
CA HIS A 4 16.91 -31.83 -93.91
C HIS A 4 17.47 -32.19 -92.53
N ARG A 5 16.86 -33.23 -91.95
CA ARG A 5 17.47 -34.37 -91.25
C ARG A 5 18.02 -34.21 -89.82
N ARG A 6 17.34 -34.99 -88.96
CA ARG A 6 17.86 -36.07 -88.10
C ARG A 6 18.78 -35.69 -86.95
N GLY A 7 18.21 -35.83 -85.75
CA GLY A 7 18.67 -36.79 -84.76
C GLY A 7 19.70 -36.27 -83.77
N LEU A 8 19.33 -36.22 -82.49
CA LEU A 8 20.04 -36.92 -81.43
C LEU A 8 19.25 -36.84 -80.12
N ILE A 9 18.94 -38.00 -79.58
CA ILE A 9 18.63 -38.22 -78.17
C ILE A 9 19.91 -37.92 -77.39
N PHE A 10 19.84 -37.05 -76.37
CA PHE A 10 20.84 -37.02 -75.31
C PHE A 10 20.16 -36.94 -73.94
N THR A 11 20.26 -38.07 -73.26
CA THR A 11 20.03 -38.31 -71.84
C THR A 11 21.09 -37.64 -70.97
N LEU A 12 20.63 -37.13 -69.83
CA LEU A 12 21.29 -37.01 -68.52
C LEU A 12 22.80 -36.68 -68.48
N THR A 13 23.10 -35.48 -67.98
CA THR A 13 24.25 -35.26 -67.08
C THR A 13 23.90 -34.18 -66.07
N ALA A 14 24.07 -34.54 -64.80
CA ALA A 14 23.89 -33.69 -63.63
C ALA A 14 24.92 -32.55 -63.61
N LEU A 15 24.48 -31.34 -63.25
CA LEU A 15 25.33 -30.35 -62.59
C LEU A 15 24.50 -29.59 -61.57
N THR A 16 24.64 -30.02 -60.32
CA THR A 16 24.26 -29.30 -59.11
C THR A 16 25.10 -28.03 -59.00
N PHE A 17 24.49 -26.85 -59.13
CA PHE A 17 25.11 -25.59 -58.73
C PHE A 17 24.12 -24.74 -57.93
N GLY A 18 24.62 -24.17 -56.85
CA GLY A 18 23.88 -23.74 -55.68
C GLY A 18 22.86 -22.63 -55.91
N PHE A 19 21.71 -22.80 -55.27
CA PHE A 19 20.90 -21.71 -54.77
C PHE A 19 20.59 -22.00 -53.30
N LEU A 20 21.60 -21.79 -52.45
CA LEU A 20 21.40 -21.71 -51.01
C LEU A 20 20.84 -20.30 -50.74
N ALA A 21 19.55 -20.11 -50.99
CA ALA A 21 18.86 -18.91 -50.56
C ALA A 21 18.82 -18.94 -49.03
N GLY A 22 19.67 -18.12 -48.42
CA GLY A 22 19.77 -17.96 -46.98
C GLY A 22 18.44 -17.50 -46.40
N PHE A 23 17.68 -18.45 -45.86
CA PHE A 23 16.65 -18.16 -44.87
C PHE A 23 17.36 -17.97 -43.53
N VAL A 24 17.94 -16.78 -43.33
CA VAL A 24 18.30 -16.35 -41.98
C VAL A 24 16.97 -16.11 -41.28
N LEU A 25 16.49 -17.14 -40.58
CA LEU A 25 15.51 -16.95 -39.51
C LEU A 25 16.16 -15.97 -38.53
N LEU A 26 15.78 -14.70 -38.63
CA LEU A 26 15.94 -13.73 -37.55
C LEU A 26 15.06 -14.25 -36.41
N LEU A 27 15.59 -15.22 -35.66
CA LEU A 27 15.12 -15.53 -34.32
C LEU A 27 15.36 -14.24 -33.53
N SER A 28 14.33 -13.39 -33.49
CA SER A 28 14.24 -12.31 -32.51
C SER A 28 14.62 -12.91 -31.17
N PRO A 29 15.59 -12.35 -30.43
CA PRO A 29 15.86 -12.79 -29.08
C PRO A 29 14.69 -12.33 -28.22
N TYR A 30 13.57 -13.03 -28.29
CA TYR A 30 12.58 -13.04 -27.22
C TYR A 30 13.29 -13.69 -26.04
N ALA A 31 14.03 -12.89 -25.28
CA ALA A 31 14.38 -13.24 -23.93
C ALA A 31 13.06 -13.58 -23.24
N PRO A 32 12.84 -14.83 -22.79
CA PRO A 32 11.60 -15.17 -22.13
C PRO A 32 11.45 -14.26 -20.92
N PHE A 33 10.27 -13.66 -20.76
CA PHE A 33 9.93 -12.96 -19.53
C PHE A 33 9.90 -14.02 -18.44
N ILE A 34 10.94 -14.05 -17.59
CA ILE A 34 11.00 -14.98 -16.47
C ILE A 34 10.15 -14.36 -15.36
N PRO A 35 9.17 -15.09 -14.80
CA PRO A 35 8.42 -14.59 -13.68
C PRO A 35 9.37 -14.27 -12.53
N LYS A 36 9.13 -13.13 -11.90
CA LYS A 36 10.00 -12.67 -10.83
C LYS A 36 9.14 -12.01 -9.78
N THR A 37 9.34 -12.46 -8.55
CA THR A 37 8.88 -11.78 -7.35
C THR A 37 10.12 -11.19 -6.68
N THR A 38 10.17 -9.86 -6.55
CA THR A 38 11.22 -9.18 -5.79
C THR A 38 10.64 -8.19 -4.83
N VAL A 39 11.27 -8.09 -3.66
CA VAL A 39 10.96 -7.08 -2.66
C VAL A 39 12.15 -6.14 -2.56
N GLU A 40 11.94 -4.87 -2.87
CA GLU A 40 12.92 -3.81 -2.70
C GLU A 40 12.60 -3.02 -1.44
N LYS A 41 13.61 -2.81 -0.59
CA LYS A 41 13.49 -1.97 0.61
C LYS A 41 14.10 -0.61 0.34
N PHE A 42 13.31 0.43 0.55
CA PHE A 42 13.74 1.82 0.49
C PHE A 42 13.80 2.38 1.90
N PHE A 43 14.82 3.22 2.15
CA PHE A 43 15.09 3.80 3.47
C PHE A 43 15.16 2.75 4.60
N PRO A 44 15.89 1.63 4.40
CA PRO A 44 15.92 0.55 5.37
C PRO A 44 16.47 1.01 6.72
N GLY A 45 15.87 0.54 7.80
CA GLY A 45 16.25 0.90 9.17
C GLY A 45 15.88 2.32 9.60
N THR A 46 15.03 3.01 8.82
CA THR A 46 14.41 4.28 9.23
C THR A 46 12.93 4.08 9.57
N ASP A 47 12.33 5.02 10.29
CA ASP A 47 10.88 5.03 10.57
C ASP A 47 10.02 5.16 9.29
N GLN A 48 10.64 5.40 8.13
CA GLN A 48 10.01 5.48 6.81
C GLN A 48 10.47 4.39 5.85
N GLU A 49 10.86 3.22 6.36
CA GLU A 49 11.12 2.07 5.48
C GLU A 49 9.89 1.80 4.60
N VAL A 50 10.07 1.83 3.28
CA VAL A 50 9.04 1.48 2.30
C VAL A 50 9.45 0.20 1.60
N ARG A 51 8.57 -0.79 1.60
CA ARG A 51 8.75 -2.04 0.84
C ARG A 51 7.95 -1.97 -0.45
N VAL A 52 8.62 -2.25 -1.55
CA VAL A 52 8.03 -2.28 -2.89
C VAL A 52 8.13 -3.70 -3.43
N TYR A 53 6.99 -4.29 -3.73
CA TYR A 53 6.88 -5.65 -4.24
C TYR A 53 6.66 -5.59 -5.74
N HIS A 54 7.47 -6.31 -6.49
CA HIS A 54 7.37 -6.40 -7.94
C HIS A 54 7.06 -7.84 -8.33
N LEU A 55 5.89 -8.04 -8.96
CA LEU A 55 5.40 -9.34 -9.43
C LEU A 55 5.24 -9.26 -10.94
N SER A 56 6.09 -9.95 -11.71
CA SER A 56 6.02 -9.96 -13.18
C SER A 56 5.67 -11.34 -13.72
N GLY A 57 4.80 -11.39 -14.74
CA GLY A 57 4.42 -12.62 -15.44
C GLY A 57 5.28 -12.94 -16.66
N TYR A 58 4.92 -14.01 -17.37
CA TYR A 58 5.64 -14.51 -18.55
C TYR A 58 5.42 -13.69 -19.83
N GLN A 59 4.36 -12.88 -19.86
CA GLN A 59 3.97 -12.11 -21.03
C GLN A 59 3.91 -10.63 -20.68
N LYS A 60 4.46 -9.80 -21.58
CA LYS A 60 4.33 -8.35 -21.50
C LYS A 60 2.84 -7.97 -21.57
N SER A 61 2.38 -7.26 -20.55
CA SER A 61 1.05 -6.65 -20.41
C SER A 61 1.22 -5.37 -19.58
N PRO A 62 0.15 -4.58 -19.37
CA PRO A 62 0.25 -3.38 -18.56
C PRO A 62 0.79 -3.64 -17.15
N THR A 63 1.40 -2.61 -16.59
CA THR A 63 1.86 -2.57 -15.20
C THR A 63 0.83 -1.84 -14.35
N LEU A 64 0.32 -2.52 -13.32
CA LEU A 64 -0.57 -1.94 -12.33
C LEU A 64 0.22 -1.66 -11.04
N LEU A 65 0.18 -0.41 -10.59
CA LEU A 65 0.76 0.04 -9.34
C LEU A 65 -0.33 0.24 -8.29
N ILE A 66 -0.18 -0.39 -7.13
CA ILE A 66 -1.14 -0.34 -6.02
C ILE A 66 -0.46 0.29 -4.81
N PHE A 67 -0.95 1.45 -4.38
CA PHE A 67 -0.54 2.09 -3.13
C PHE A 67 -1.59 1.85 -2.04
N GLY A 68 -1.13 1.45 -0.86
CA GLY A 68 -1.89 1.42 0.37
C GLY A 68 -1.21 2.22 1.48
N GLY A 69 -2.01 2.72 2.42
CA GLY A 69 -1.49 3.31 3.66
C GLY A 69 -0.74 4.61 3.46
N ILE A 70 -1.15 5.45 2.51
CA ILE A 70 -0.72 6.86 2.48
C ILE A 70 -1.27 7.63 3.71
N GLN A 71 -2.41 7.17 4.24
CA GLN A 71 -3.03 7.59 5.49
C GLN A 71 -3.14 6.40 6.44
N GLY A 72 -2.74 6.59 7.69
CA GLY A 72 -2.59 5.49 8.65
C GLY A 72 -3.88 5.06 9.35
N ASP A 73 -4.90 5.94 9.39
CA ASP A 73 -6.22 5.68 9.96
C ASP A 73 -7.21 5.06 8.94
N GLU A 74 -6.68 4.51 7.85
CA GLU A 74 -7.44 3.87 6.76
C GLU A 74 -7.01 2.41 6.57
N THR A 75 -7.18 1.65 7.65
CA THR A 75 -6.68 0.28 7.81
C THR A 75 -6.99 -0.66 6.66
N ALA A 76 -8.22 -0.64 6.12
CA ALA A 76 -8.59 -1.54 5.05
C ALA A 76 -7.77 -1.31 3.76
N GLY A 77 -7.29 -0.09 3.51
CA GLY A 77 -6.51 0.23 2.31
C GLY A 77 -5.20 -0.57 2.28
N TYR A 78 -4.40 -0.46 3.34
CA TYR A 78 -3.12 -1.16 3.41
C TYR A 78 -3.26 -2.67 3.66
N LEU A 79 -4.25 -3.11 4.42
CA LEU A 79 -4.53 -4.55 4.60
C LEU A 79 -4.96 -5.21 3.29
N THR A 80 -5.75 -4.52 2.47
CA THR A 80 -6.12 -5.07 1.15
C THR A 80 -4.89 -5.22 0.26
N ALA A 81 -3.96 -4.25 0.27
CA ALA A 81 -2.74 -4.34 -0.51
C ALA A 81 -1.87 -5.55 -0.13
N ASP A 82 -1.83 -5.94 1.14
CA ASP A 82 -1.05 -7.11 1.59
C ASP A 82 -1.53 -8.42 0.96
N ARG A 83 -2.82 -8.51 0.64
CA ARG A 83 -3.41 -9.72 0.03
C ARG A 83 -2.87 -10.00 -1.39
N TYR A 84 -2.16 -9.05 -1.98
CA TYR A 84 -1.63 -9.14 -3.34
C TYR A 84 -0.11 -9.40 -3.41
N LEU A 85 0.59 -9.51 -2.28
CA LEU A 85 2.07 -9.51 -2.25
C LEU A 85 2.71 -10.79 -2.82
N ASP A 86 2.02 -11.93 -2.73
CA ASP A 86 2.56 -13.24 -3.13
C ASP A 86 1.86 -13.84 -4.35
N LEU A 87 1.15 -13.02 -5.13
CA LEU A 87 0.50 -13.50 -6.34
C LEU A 87 1.52 -13.99 -7.38
N LYS A 88 1.20 -15.13 -7.99
CA LYS A 88 1.92 -15.61 -9.18
C LYS A 88 1.29 -15.00 -10.42
N MET A 89 2.11 -14.43 -11.30
CA MET A 89 1.63 -13.71 -12.48
C MET A 89 1.78 -14.56 -13.75
N LYS A 90 0.72 -14.65 -14.55
CA LYS A 90 0.79 -15.21 -15.92
C LYS A 90 1.10 -14.12 -16.95
N LYS A 91 0.43 -12.97 -16.86
CA LYS A 91 0.52 -11.86 -17.82
C LYS A 91 0.45 -10.51 -17.09
N GLY A 92 1.38 -9.61 -17.41
CA GLY A 92 1.47 -8.27 -16.81
C GLY A 92 2.33 -8.21 -15.55
N THR A 93 2.36 -7.01 -14.96
CA THR A 93 3.17 -6.71 -13.78
C THR A 93 2.32 -6.04 -12.72
N LEU A 94 2.47 -6.46 -11.46
CA LEU A 94 2.00 -5.71 -10.29
C LEU A 94 3.19 -5.09 -9.58
N ILE A 95 3.06 -3.80 -9.24
CA ILE A 95 3.94 -3.13 -8.29
C ILE A 95 3.06 -2.80 -7.08
N ILE A 96 3.41 -3.30 -5.90
CA ILE A 96 2.60 -3.11 -4.69
C ILE A 96 3.43 -2.40 -3.63
N VAL A 97 2.86 -1.33 -3.08
CA VAL A 97 3.41 -0.57 -1.96
C VAL A 97 2.35 -0.54 -0.86
N PRO A 98 2.31 -1.55 0.02
CA PRO A 98 1.20 -1.71 0.96
C PRO A 98 1.28 -0.72 2.13
N ARG A 99 2.47 -0.20 2.44
CA ARG A 99 2.72 0.70 3.57
C ARG A 99 3.49 1.93 3.09
N LEU A 100 2.80 2.86 2.43
CA LEU A 100 3.47 4.05 1.89
C LEU A 100 3.92 5.01 3.00
N ASN A 101 3.06 5.28 3.99
CA ASN A 101 3.34 6.19 5.09
C ASN A 101 3.46 5.43 6.42
N LEU A 102 4.58 4.71 6.59
CA LEU A 102 4.79 3.86 7.77
C LEU A 102 4.59 4.61 9.10
N PRO A 103 5.09 5.85 9.31
CA PRO A 103 4.85 6.59 10.55
C PRO A 103 3.36 6.85 10.83
N ALA A 104 2.56 7.19 9.81
CA ALA A 104 1.13 7.41 9.98
C ALA A 104 0.42 6.10 10.38
N ILE A 105 0.79 4.99 9.72
CA ILE A 105 0.23 3.66 9.99
C ILE A 105 0.58 3.23 11.41
N MET A 106 1.83 3.44 11.84
CA MET A 106 2.29 3.16 13.20
C MET A 106 1.54 3.97 14.27
N ALA A 107 1.16 5.19 13.93
CA ALA A 107 0.41 6.06 14.83
C ALA A 107 -1.11 5.83 14.79
N GLY A 108 -1.62 5.10 13.79
CA GLY A 108 -3.06 4.95 13.56
C GLY A 108 -3.75 6.29 13.24
N THR A 109 -3.02 7.23 12.65
CA THR A 109 -3.49 8.59 12.34
C THR A 109 -3.44 8.89 10.86
N ARG A 110 -4.21 9.89 10.41
CA ARG A 110 -4.23 10.32 9.00
C ARG A 110 -2.83 10.67 8.49
N GLY A 111 -2.13 11.52 9.24
CA GLY A 111 -0.76 11.94 8.95
C GLY A 111 0.25 11.24 9.86
N GLY A 112 1.51 11.30 9.45
CA GLY A 112 2.66 10.79 10.19
C GLY A 112 3.55 11.95 10.59
N LEU A 113 4.69 12.10 9.92
CA LEU A 113 5.56 13.27 10.13
C LEU A 113 4.97 14.55 9.53
N THR A 114 4.20 14.44 8.44
CA THR A 114 3.36 15.53 7.94
C THR A 114 1.87 15.24 8.15
N PRO A 115 1.00 16.28 8.22
CA PRO A 115 -0.43 16.11 8.48
C PRO A 115 -1.18 15.29 7.42
N ASP A 116 -0.79 15.37 6.14
CA ASP A 116 -1.40 14.60 5.05
C ASP A 116 -0.41 14.44 3.89
N MET A 117 0.19 13.26 3.77
CA MET A 117 1.16 12.95 2.70
C MET A 117 0.54 13.05 1.31
N ASN A 118 -0.78 12.86 1.19
CA ASN A 118 -1.51 13.00 -0.08
C ASN A 118 -1.71 14.47 -0.48
N ARG A 119 -1.04 15.43 0.18
CA ARG A 119 -0.98 16.85 -0.19
C ARG A 119 0.41 17.31 -0.58
N LEU A 120 1.34 16.37 -0.79
CA LEU A 120 2.74 16.67 -1.09
C LEU A 120 3.12 16.38 -2.55
N PHE A 121 2.24 15.81 -3.37
CA PHE A 121 2.60 15.38 -4.74
C PHE A 121 2.79 16.54 -5.72
N HIS A 122 2.29 17.75 -5.39
CA HIS A 122 2.57 18.95 -6.18
C HIS A 122 3.99 19.49 -6.00
N LEU A 123 4.71 19.07 -4.96
CA LEU A 123 6.04 19.58 -4.64
C LEU A 123 7.07 19.08 -5.66
N SER A 124 8.01 19.95 -6.04
CA SER A 124 9.09 19.59 -6.96
C SER A 124 10.09 18.63 -6.32
N GLU A 125 10.55 17.64 -7.08
CA GLU A 125 11.60 16.69 -6.67
C GLU A 125 12.95 17.37 -6.39
N ALA A 126 13.15 18.58 -6.92
CA ALA A 126 14.40 19.35 -6.77
C ALA A 126 14.47 20.17 -5.47
N MET A 127 13.39 20.24 -4.69
CA MET A 127 13.41 20.96 -3.41
C MET A 127 14.18 20.19 -2.33
N GLU A 128 14.51 20.88 -1.23
CA GLU A 128 15.10 20.24 -0.05
C GLU A 128 14.18 19.12 0.48
N GLN A 129 14.78 17.97 0.77
CA GLN A 129 14.04 16.73 1.01
C GLN A 129 13.85 16.46 2.51
N SER A 130 12.62 16.62 3.00
CA SER A 130 12.16 16.00 4.25
C SER A 130 11.97 14.48 4.07
N PRO A 131 11.92 13.68 5.16
CA PRO A 131 11.63 12.25 5.06
C PRO A 131 10.38 11.95 4.22
N ASP A 132 9.24 12.62 4.48
CA ASP A 132 8.00 12.42 3.71
C ASP A 132 8.19 12.74 2.22
N THR A 133 8.91 13.81 1.88
CA THR A 133 9.16 14.13 0.46
C THR A 133 10.05 13.11 -0.23
N LYS A 134 10.92 12.38 0.49
CA LYS A 134 11.69 11.26 -0.08
C LYS A 134 10.76 10.10 -0.45
N VAL A 135 9.80 9.78 0.41
CA VAL A 135 8.76 8.76 0.14
C VAL A 135 7.86 9.19 -1.02
N VAL A 136 7.46 10.47 -1.07
CA VAL A 136 6.69 11.01 -2.19
C VAL A 136 7.47 10.90 -3.50
N ASN A 137 8.75 11.27 -3.51
CA ASN A 137 9.60 11.16 -4.70
C ASN A 137 9.80 9.70 -5.12
N LEU A 138 9.92 8.77 -4.16
CA LEU A 138 9.87 7.33 -4.45
C LEU A 138 8.55 6.96 -5.13
N ALA A 139 7.40 7.36 -4.58
CA ALA A 139 6.09 7.09 -5.17
C ALA A 139 5.98 7.64 -6.61
N LYS A 140 6.43 8.88 -6.86
CA LYS A 140 6.51 9.47 -8.20
C LYS A 140 7.36 8.62 -9.16
N SER A 141 8.50 8.13 -8.69
CA SER A 141 9.37 7.25 -9.48
C SER A 141 8.73 5.90 -9.84
N LEU A 142 7.85 5.37 -8.97
CA LEU A 142 7.11 4.14 -9.22
C LEU A 142 5.95 4.40 -10.18
N ILE A 143 5.24 5.53 -10.02
CA ILE A 143 4.16 5.96 -10.93
C ILE A 143 4.65 6.02 -12.38
N ARG A 144 5.86 6.54 -12.63
CA ARG A 144 6.49 6.56 -13.97
C ARG A 144 6.53 5.20 -14.66
N LYS A 145 6.75 4.14 -13.88
CA LYS A 145 6.91 2.75 -14.35
C LYS A 145 5.58 2.03 -14.59
N ALA A 146 4.46 2.63 -14.18
CA ALA A 146 3.13 2.02 -14.28
C ALA A 146 2.37 2.51 -15.52
N ASP A 147 1.34 1.76 -15.91
CA ASP A 147 0.31 2.19 -16.87
C ASP A 147 -0.97 2.56 -16.13
N TYR A 148 -1.30 1.79 -15.08
CA TYR A 148 -2.43 1.98 -14.19
C TYR A 148 -1.95 2.23 -12.76
N VAL A 149 -2.57 3.18 -12.06
CA VAL A 149 -2.23 3.53 -10.66
C VAL A 149 -3.48 3.48 -9.80
N LEU A 150 -3.44 2.73 -8.71
CA LEU A 150 -4.47 2.68 -7.68
C LEU A 150 -3.92 3.25 -6.38
N ASN A 151 -4.71 4.10 -5.75
CA ASN A 151 -4.46 4.57 -4.39
C ASN A 151 -5.64 4.12 -3.53
N LEU A 152 -5.39 3.24 -2.56
CA LEU A 152 -6.43 2.61 -1.74
C LEU A 152 -6.67 3.42 -0.47
N HIS A 153 -7.95 3.73 -0.19
CA HIS A 153 -8.38 4.57 0.92
C HIS A 153 -9.65 4.05 1.59
N GLN A 154 -10.02 4.70 2.68
CA GLN A 154 -11.34 4.59 3.29
C GLN A 154 -12.02 5.96 3.48
N GLY A 155 -13.22 6.12 2.92
CA GLY A 155 -13.98 7.35 2.97
C GLY A 155 -15.10 7.35 3.98
N SER A 156 -15.36 8.49 4.62
CA SER A 156 -16.58 8.64 5.43
C SER A 156 -17.85 8.56 4.57
N GLY A 157 -18.92 7.97 5.10
CA GLY A 157 -20.22 7.90 4.45
C GLY A 157 -20.19 7.15 3.13
N PHE A 158 -21.08 7.53 2.22
CA PHE A 158 -21.22 6.95 0.89
C PHE A 158 -21.30 8.07 -0.15
N TYR A 159 -20.42 8.05 -1.14
CA TYR A 159 -20.51 8.99 -2.24
C TYR A 159 -21.85 8.84 -2.99
N SER A 160 -22.39 9.96 -3.43
CA SER A 160 -23.53 10.01 -4.35
C SER A 160 -23.49 11.33 -5.12
N PRO A 161 -23.71 11.33 -6.45
CA PRO A 161 -23.73 12.57 -7.23
C PRO A 161 -24.88 13.51 -6.85
N VAL A 162 -25.88 13.00 -6.14
CA VAL A 162 -26.99 13.78 -5.58
C VAL A 162 -27.08 13.61 -4.07
N TRP A 163 -27.57 14.64 -3.39
CA TRP A 163 -27.81 14.60 -1.95
C TRP A 163 -28.99 13.68 -1.61
N ILE A 164 -28.72 12.61 -0.86
CA ILE A 164 -29.74 11.67 -0.37
C ILE A 164 -29.87 11.79 1.16
N SER A 165 -28.74 11.89 1.86
CA SER A 165 -28.70 12.08 3.32
C SER A 165 -27.34 12.64 3.77
N ASN A 166 -27.21 12.98 5.06
CA ASN A 166 -25.93 13.34 5.66
C ASN A 166 -24.86 12.24 5.50
N GLN A 167 -25.26 10.98 5.36
CA GLN A 167 -24.37 9.84 5.13
C GLN A 167 -24.22 9.46 3.66
N ARG A 168 -25.04 10.01 2.76
CA ARG A 168 -24.96 9.71 1.32
C ARG A 168 -25.18 10.95 0.48
N ASN A 169 -24.10 11.55 0.00
CA ASN A 169 -24.13 12.83 -0.71
C ASN A 169 -22.80 13.10 -1.46
N PRO A 170 -22.71 14.19 -2.25
CA PRO A 170 -21.52 14.49 -3.05
C PRO A 170 -20.25 14.80 -2.23
N LEU A 171 -20.37 15.11 -0.94
CA LEU A 171 -19.23 15.45 -0.07
C LEU A 171 -18.66 14.23 0.66
N ARG A 172 -19.23 13.04 0.43
CA ARG A 172 -18.75 11.76 0.98
C ARG A 172 -17.89 11.05 -0.05
N TRP A 173 -17.01 10.19 0.44
CA TRP A 173 -16.03 9.52 -0.41
C TRP A 173 -16.20 8.00 -0.45
N GLY A 174 -16.81 7.39 0.58
CA GLY A 174 -16.90 5.93 0.68
C GLY A 174 -17.72 5.27 -0.44
N GLN A 175 -17.32 4.04 -0.81
CA GLN A 175 -17.83 3.28 -1.96
C GLN A 175 -17.75 4.08 -3.27
N SER A 176 -16.55 4.59 -3.59
CA SER A 176 -16.34 5.28 -4.86
C SER A 176 -15.04 4.94 -5.56
N ASN A 177 -15.09 5.01 -6.90
CA ASN A 177 -13.94 5.04 -7.79
C ASN A 177 -13.70 6.50 -8.15
N ILE A 178 -12.68 7.11 -7.56
CA ILE A 178 -12.35 8.52 -7.74
C ILE A 178 -11.48 8.70 -8.97
N ILE A 179 -11.85 9.65 -9.82
CA ILE A 179 -11.07 10.08 -10.98
C ILE A 179 -10.92 11.60 -10.97
N ASP A 180 -9.81 12.09 -11.50
CA ASP A 180 -9.48 13.51 -11.51
C ASP A 180 -10.11 14.31 -12.68
N ALA A 181 -10.44 13.61 -13.76
CA ALA A 181 -11.09 14.13 -14.95
C ALA A 181 -11.81 12.98 -15.66
N PRO A 182 -12.87 13.22 -16.45
CA PRO A 182 -13.54 12.14 -17.17
C PRO A 182 -12.64 11.57 -18.26
N THR A 183 -11.83 12.44 -18.88
CA THR A 183 -10.88 12.08 -19.91
C THR A 183 -9.64 12.97 -19.88
N PHE A 184 -8.55 12.52 -20.46
CA PHE A 184 -7.29 13.27 -20.51
C PHE A 184 -6.55 13.06 -21.83
N SER A 185 -6.23 14.16 -22.53
CA SER A 185 -5.51 14.12 -23.80
C SER A 185 -4.01 13.97 -23.58
N LEU A 186 -3.41 13.00 -24.26
CA LEU A 186 -1.98 12.73 -24.20
C LEU A 186 -1.21 13.56 -25.23
N PRO A 187 0.08 13.86 -25.00
CA PRO A 187 0.94 14.49 -26.01
C PRO A 187 1.05 13.69 -27.32
N SER A 188 0.81 12.38 -27.28
CA SER A 188 0.73 11.51 -28.47
C SER A 188 -0.49 11.77 -29.36
N GLY A 189 -1.49 12.52 -28.87
CA GLY A 189 -2.80 12.69 -29.51
C GLY A 189 -3.82 11.61 -29.11
N GLU A 190 -3.40 10.57 -28.40
CA GLU A 190 -4.30 9.60 -27.79
C GLU A 190 -5.03 10.22 -26.59
N LYS A 191 -6.10 9.54 -26.14
CA LYS A 191 -6.95 10.02 -25.06
C LYS A 191 -7.16 8.92 -24.03
N LEU A 192 -6.90 9.23 -22.76
CA LEU A 192 -7.28 8.39 -21.64
C LEU A 192 -8.77 8.61 -21.35
N GLU A 193 -9.55 7.54 -21.30
CA GLU A 193 -10.99 7.54 -21.02
C GLU A 193 -11.23 7.05 -19.57
N LEU A 194 -10.91 7.92 -18.58
CA LEU A 194 -10.88 7.56 -17.16
C LEU A 194 -12.28 7.22 -16.62
N GLU A 195 -13.29 8.00 -16.97
CA GLU A 195 -14.68 7.77 -16.54
C GLU A 195 -15.19 6.43 -17.06
N LYS A 196 -15.00 6.16 -18.35
CA LYS A 196 -15.37 4.87 -18.95
C LYS A 196 -14.69 3.69 -18.26
N PHE A 197 -13.39 3.81 -17.97
CA PHE A 197 -12.66 2.77 -17.25
C PHE A 197 -13.20 2.59 -15.82
N ALA A 198 -13.39 3.68 -15.07
CA ALA A 198 -13.89 3.65 -13.71
C ALA A 198 -15.34 3.12 -13.62
N GLU A 199 -16.19 3.42 -14.61
CA GLU A 199 -17.55 2.91 -14.74
C GLU A 199 -17.56 1.40 -15.01
N ASN A 200 -16.70 0.91 -15.92
CA ASN A 200 -16.54 -0.52 -16.17
C ASN A 200 -16.08 -1.25 -14.90
N VAL A 201 -15.09 -0.71 -14.20
CA VAL A 201 -14.62 -1.25 -12.91
C VAL A 201 -15.75 -1.25 -11.88
N ALA A 202 -16.51 -0.17 -11.73
CA ALA A 202 -17.63 -0.09 -10.79
C ALA A 202 -18.70 -1.13 -11.15
N LYS A 203 -19.07 -1.25 -12.43
CA LYS A 203 -20.05 -2.22 -12.92
C LYS A 203 -19.61 -3.65 -12.60
N LEU A 204 -18.38 -4.03 -12.94
CA LEU A 204 -17.83 -5.35 -12.65
C LEU A 204 -17.83 -5.63 -11.13
N THR A 205 -17.38 -4.68 -10.34
CA THR A 205 -17.33 -4.78 -8.87
C THR A 205 -18.73 -4.98 -8.29
N ASN A 206 -19.70 -4.20 -8.73
CA ASN A 206 -21.06 -4.22 -8.23
C ASN A 206 -21.82 -5.51 -8.58
N THR A 207 -21.42 -6.25 -9.63
CA THR A 207 -22.00 -7.58 -9.91
C THR A 207 -21.76 -8.58 -8.78
N ARG A 208 -20.73 -8.35 -7.96
CA ARG A 208 -20.36 -9.23 -6.85
C ARG A 208 -20.88 -8.71 -5.51
N ILE A 209 -21.29 -7.44 -5.42
CA ILE A 209 -21.82 -6.83 -4.19
C ILE A 209 -23.35 -6.97 -4.17
N ASN A 210 -23.83 -7.89 -3.35
CA ASN A 210 -25.26 -8.19 -3.23
C ASN A 210 -26.08 -7.05 -2.58
N ALA A 211 -25.46 -6.19 -1.79
CA ALA A 211 -26.14 -5.10 -1.09
C ALA A 211 -26.04 -3.78 -1.89
N PRO A 212 -27.12 -3.33 -2.58
CA PRO A 212 -27.07 -2.13 -3.43
C PRO A 212 -26.60 -0.85 -2.74
N PRO A 213 -26.87 -0.61 -1.43
CA PRO A 213 -26.29 0.53 -0.72
C PRO A 213 -24.76 0.58 -0.73
N TYR A 214 -24.08 -0.55 -0.88
CA TYR A 214 -22.63 -0.64 -0.95
C TYR A 214 -22.08 -0.64 -2.39
N HIS A 215 -22.91 -0.37 -3.40
CA HIS A 215 -22.41 -0.28 -4.77
C HIS A 215 -21.46 0.91 -4.94
N PHE A 216 -20.32 0.63 -5.57
CA PHE A 216 -19.36 1.64 -5.99
C PHE A 216 -19.97 2.55 -7.06
N LYS A 217 -19.65 3.83 -6.97
CA LYS A 217 -19.97 4.84 -7.98
C LYS A 217 -18.70 5.55 -8.44
N VAL A 218 -18.70 6.08 -9.65
CA VAL A 218 -17.61 6.95 -10.11
C VAL A 218 -17.78 8.33 -9.49
N ASN A 219 -16.73 8.83 -8.83
CA ASN A 219 -16.66 10.18 -8.28
C ASN A 219 -15.62 10.97 -9.08
N ASN A 220 -16.08 11.77 -10.03
CA ASN A 220 -15.21 12.69 -10.76
C ASN A 220 -15.02 13.97 -9.95
N THR A 221 -13.80 14.24 -9.50
CA THR A 221 -13.48 15.43 -8.70
C THR A 221 -13.29 16.68 -9.56
N GLU A 222 -13.22 16.54 -10.89
CA GLU A 222 -12.91 17.61 -11.83
C GLU A 222 -11.71 18.46 -11.37
N THR A 223 -10.66 17.80 -10.89
CA THR A 223 -9.62 18.38 -10.03
C THR A 223 -8.96 19.64 -10.61
N ALA A 224 -8.79 19.69 -11.94
CA ALA A 224 -8.21 20.84 -12.63
C ALA A 224 -9.17 22.04 -12.78
N SER A 225 -10.48 21.83 -12.70
CA SER A 225 -11.51 22.88 -12.88
C SER A 225 -11.40 23.95 -11.80
N GLU A 226 -11.59 25.21 -12.18
CA GLU A 226 -11.64 26.34 -11.22
C GLU A 226 -12.79 26.19 -10.22
N ASP A 227 -13.88 25.54 -10.62
CA ASP A 227 -15.10 25.34 -9.83
C ASP A 227 -15.12 24.01 -9.07
N SER A 228 -14.05 23.22 -9.14
CA SER A 228 -13.96 21.95 -8.39
C SER A 228 -14.23 22.17 -6.89
N LEU A 229 -15.07 21.32 -6.31
CA LEU A 229 -15.29 21.24 -4.86
C LEU A 229 -14.09 20.62 -4.12
N HIS A 230 -13.17 20.01 -4.88
CA HIS A 230 -12.07 19.19 -4.40
C HIS A 230 -10.70 19.76 -4.80
N LYS A 231 -10.53 21.09 -4.68
CA LYS A 231 -9.31 21.80 -5.09
C LYS A 231 -8.06 21.28 -4.39
N GLU A 232 -8.20 20.71 -3.20
CA GLU A 232 -7.11 20.07 -2.45
C GLU A 232 -6.51 18.88 -3.20
N GLN A 233 -7.29 18.22 -4.08
CA GLN A 233 -6.81 17.06 -4.84
C GLN A 233 -5.79 17.43 -5.92
N ARG A 234 -5.61 18.72 -6.24
CA ARG A 234 -4.51 19.18 -7.10
C ARG A 234 -3.12 18.86 -6.54
N GLN A 235 -3.07 18.54 -5.24
CA GLN A 235 -1.86 18.15 -4.52
C GLN A 235 -1.73 16.63 -4.31
N SER A 236 -2.66 15.85 -4.88
CA SER A 236 -2.80 14.42 -4.63
C SER A 236 -1.95 13.53 -5.54
N LEU A 237 -1.79 12.28 -5.10
CA LEU A 237 -1.12 11.23 -5.84
C LEU A 237 -1.75 10.97 -7.22
N THR A 238 -3.07 10.83 -7.29
CA THR A 238 -3.76 10.49 -8.54
C THR A 238 -3.72 11.64 -9.53
N PHE A 239 -3.85 12.88 -9.05
CA PHE A 239 -3.74 14.04 -9.92
C PHE A 239 -2.34 14.20 -10.50
N TYR A 240 -1.30 13.97 -9.70
CA TYR A 240 0.08 13.91 -10.20
C TYR A 240 0.26 12.78 -11.22
N ALA A 241 -0.25 11.58 -10.92
CA ALA A 241 -0.14 10.44 -11.82
C ALA A 241 -0.80 10.70 -13.18
N LEU A 242 -1.96 11.37 -13.19
CA LEU A 242 -2.66 11.74 -14.41
C LEU A 242 -1.94 12.85 -15.17
N THR A 243 -1.71 13.99 -14.52
CA THR A 243 -1.28 15.23 -15.21
C THR A 243 0.22 15.32 -15.44
N GLY A 244 1.02 14.78 -14.51
CA GLY A 244 2.48 14.80 -14.60
C GLY A 244 3.04 13.59 -15.35
N GLU A 245 2.43 12.43 -15.17
CA GLU A 245 2.96 11.15 -15.68
C GLU A 245 2.05 10.46 -16.70
N HIS A 246 0.90 11.05 -17.01
CA HIS A 246 -0.02 10.56 -18.06
C HIS A 246 -0.54 9.14 -17.83
N LYS A 247 -0.85 8.79 -16.57
CA LYS A 247 -1.28 7.44 -16.16
C LYS A 247 -2.78 7.33 -15.96
N MET A 248 -3.34 6.14 -16.18
CA MET A 248 -4.71 5.82 -15.79
C MET A 248 -4.78 5.64 -14.27
N ALA A 249 -5.16 6.69 -13.54
CA ALA A 249 -5.08 6.73 -12.07
C ALA A 249 -6.46 6.80 -11.41
N LEU A 250 -6.71 5.93 -10.42
CA LEU A 250 -7.95 5.90 -9.63
C LEU A 250 -7.63 5.93 -8.13
N GLY A 251 -8.44 6.69 -7.38
CA GLY A 251 -8.59 6.47 -5.94
C GLY A 251 -9.69 5.45 -5.69
N LEU A 252 -9.42 4.39 -4.93
CA LEU A 252 -10.46 3.42 -4.55
C LEU A 252 -10.80 3.60 -3.09
N GLU A 253 -12.06 3.92 -2.79
CA GLU A 253 -12.51 4.17 -1.43
C GLU A 253 -13.59 3.19 -1.00
N ALA A 254 -13.27 2.39 0.02
CA ALA A 254 -14.30 1.71 0.80
C ALA A 254 -14.90 2.66 1.84
N THR A 255 -16.15 2.45 2.24
CA THR A 255 -16.75 3.25 3.31
C THR A 255 -16.15 2.94 4.69
N LYS A 256 -15.96 3.96 5.54
CA LYS A 256 -15.71 3.80 6.99
C LYS A 256 -16.97 3.33 7.75
N ASN A 257 -18.14 3.29 7.11
CA ASN A 257 -19.41 2.79 7.66
C ASN A 257 -19.59 1.28 7.45
N CYS A 258 -18.53 0.50 7.67
CA CYS A 258 -18.55 -0.96 7.69
C CYS A 258 -17.38 -1.49 8.54
N SER A 259 -17.36 -2.80 8.80
CA SER A 259 -16.23 -3.45 9.46
C SER A 259 -14.98 -3.47 8.56
N VAL A 260 -13.79 -3.66 9.16
CA VAL A 260 -12.54 -3.78 8.39
C VAL A 260 -12.58 -4.93 7.38
N PRO A 261 -13.04 -6.15 7.71
CA PRO A 261 -13.16 -7.23 6.72
C PRO A 261 -14.11 -6.91 5.57
N GLU A 262 -15.23 -6.21 5.82
CA GLU A 262 -16.13 -5.74 4.75
C GLU A 262 -15.43 -4.73 3.84
N ALA A 263 -14.75 -3.74 4.41
CA ALA A 263 -13.99 -2.76 3.64
C ALA A 263 -12.88 -3.42 2.79
N VAL A 264 -12.16 -4.40 3.36
CA VAL A 264 -11.16 -5.19 2.64
C VAL A 264 -11.80 -6.01 1.53
N SER A 265 -12.98 -6.60 1.77
CA SER A 265 -13.75 -7.30 0.73
C SER A 265 -14.14 -6.37 -0.42
N PHE A 266 -14.64 -5.17 -0.12
CA PHE A 266 -15.02 -4.18 -1.12
C PHE A 266 -13.82 -3.72 -1.98
N LEU A 267 -12.69 -3.40 -1.35
CA LEU A 267 -11.47 -3.01 -2.05
C LEU A 267 -10.88 -4.18 -2.85
N THR A 268 -10.93 -5.41 -2.32
CA THR A 268 -10.47 -6.62 -3.04
C THR A 268 -11.28 -6.79 -4.33
N ARG A 269 -12.62 -6.69 -4.26
CA ARG A 269 -13.50 -6.78 -5.43
C ARG A 269 -13.19 -5.70 -6.47
N ALA A 270 -12.91 -4.48 -6.01
CA ALA A 270 -12.57 -3.35 -6.87
C ALA A 270 -11.21 -3.55 -7.57
N ILE A 271 -10.17 -3.96 -6.86
CA ILE A 271 -8.85 -4.26 -7.43
C ILE A 271 -8.95 -5.44 -8.42
N ASN A 272 -9.68 -6.51 -8.08
CA ASN A 272 -9.92 -7.64 -8.98
C ASN A 272 -10.59 -7.18 -10.29
N SER A 273 -11.56 -6.26 -10.22
CA SER A 273 -12.17 -5.64 -11.41
C SER A 273 -11.17 -4.82 -12.23
N VAL A 274 -10.29 -4.06 -11.58
CA VAL A 274 -9.22 -3.30 -12.27
C VAL A 274 -8.25 -4.23 -12.98
N ILE A 275 -7.80 -5.30 -12.32
CA ILE A 275 -6.90 -6.32 -12.90
C ILE A 275 -7.54 -6.93 -14.15
N GLN A 276 -8.83 -7.27 -14.07
CA GLN A 276 -9.60 -7.81 -15.19
C GLN A 276 -9.72 -6.79 -16.34
N GLU A 277 -10.14 -5.56 -16.06
CA GLU A 277 -10.34 -4.51 -17.07
C GLU A 277 -9.00 -4.10 -17.73
N ALA A 278 -7.90 -4.10 -16.99
CA ALA A 278 -6.56 -3.83 -17.51
C ALA A 278 -5.93 -5.01 -18.29
N GLY A 279 -6.59 -6.17 -18.34
CA GLY A 279 -6.10 -7.35 -19.04
C GLY A 279 -4.82 -7.94 -18.42
N ILE A 280 -4.65 -7.78 -17.10
CA ILE A 280 -3.62 -8.40 -16.28
C ILE A 280 -4.15 -9.74 -15.77
N VAL A 281 -3.29 -10.78 -15.75
CA VAL A 281 -3.72 -12.15 -15.45
C VAL A 281 -2.78 -12.78 -14.42
N PRO A 282 -3.17 -12.84 -13.13
CA PRO A 282 -2.54 -13.70 -12.15
C PRO A 282 -2.97 -15.17 -12.32
N GLU A 283 -2.26 -16.09 -11.66
CA GLU A 283 -2.65 -17.51 -11.61
C GLU A 283 -3.92 -17.71 -10.80
N SER A 284 -4.04 -16.99 -9.68
CA SER A 284 -5.21 -16.92 -8.79
C SER A 284 -5.33 -15.52 -8.21
N LEU A 285 -6.54 -15.08 -7.92
CA LEU A 285 -6.82 -13.83 -7.20
C LEU A 285 -7.13 -14.13 -5.73
N PRO A 286 -6.94 -13.16 -4.81
CA PRO A 286 -7.36 -13.30 -3.43
C PRO A 286 -8.87 -13.50 -3.31
N ASP A 287 -9.30 -14.21 -2.25
CA ASP A 287 -10.72 -14.48 -1.99
C ASP A 287 -11.49 -13.18 -1.68
N GLU A 288 -12.73 -13.07 -2.13
CA GLU A 288 -13.57 -11.89 -1.93
C GLU A 288 -14.57 -12.06 -0.77
N ASP A 289 -14.66 -13.25 -0.17
CA ASP A 289 -15.59 -13.59 0.90
C ASP A 289 -15.15 -12.99 2.24
N ILE A 290 -16.12 -12.37 2.93
CA ILE A 290 -15.86 -11.65 4.18
C ILE A 290 -15.41 -12.61 5.29
N ALA A 291 -15.89 -13.85 5.33
CA ALA A 291 -15.50 -14.82 6.34
C ALA A 291 -14.07 -15.31 6.13
N VAL A 292 -13.67 -15.57 4.88
CA VAL A 292 -12.27 -15.91 4.54
C VAL A 292 -11.34 -14.75 4.90
N ILE A 293 -11.70 -13.54 4.50
CA ILE A 293 -10.94 -12.32 4.86
C ILE A 293 -10.85 -12.15 6.37
N SER A 294 -11.95 -12.36 7.10
CA SER A 294 -11.94 -12.24 8.56
C SER A 294 -11.01 -13.26 9.20
N ALA A 295 -10.94 -14.49 8.67
CA ALA A 295 -10.03 -15.52 9.14
C ALA A 295 -8.57 -15.16 8.82
N GLU A 296 -8.27 -14.74 7.59
CA GLU A 296 -6.93 -14.27 7.17
C GLU A 296 -6.45 -13.13 8.08
N LEU A 297 -7.30 -12.13 8.33
CA LEU A 297 -6.97 -10.99 9.19
C LEU A 297 -6.84 -11.35 10.68
N ALA A 298 -7.43 -12.46 11.12
CA ALA A 298 -7.33 -12.96 12.49
C ALA A 298 -6.11 -13.85 12.71
N GLU A 299 -5.73 -14.64 11.69
CA GLU A 299 -4.54 -15.49 11.70
C GLU A 299 -3.26 -14.68 11.55
N ASP A 300 -3.34 -13.55 10.84
CA ASP A 300 -2.21 -12.66 10.70
C ASP A 300 -2.06 -11.78 11.96
N GLU A 301 -1.47 -12.36 13.01
CA GLU A 301 -0.94 -11.61 14.17
C GLU A 301 0.01 -10.46 13.72
N ASN A 302 0.51 -10.47 12.47
CA ASN A 302 1.34 -9.39 11.92
C ASN A 302 0.54 -8.26 11.23
N LEU A 303 -0.74 -8.45 10.88
CA LEU A 303 -1.54 -7.39 10.25
C LEU A 303 -2.07 -6.34 11.23
N GLN A 304 -2.04 -6.64 12.53
CA GLN A 304 -2.23 -5.65 13.60
C GLN A 304 -0.90 -5.06 14.12
N GLY A 305 0.25 -5.46 13.58
CA GLY A 305 1.57 -5.08 14.09
C GLY A 305 2.69 -5.19 13.04
N LEU A 306 2.87 -4.13 12.26
CA LEU A 306 4.16 -3.52 11.90
C LEU A 306 5.42 -4.41 12.02
N ASN A 307 5.64 -5.30 11.06
CA ASN A 307 6.94 -5.96 10.91
C ASN A 307 7.94 -5.08 10.13
N SER A 308 8.45 -4.03 10.78
CA SER A 308 9.92 -3.98 10.86
C SER A 308 10.31 -5.19 11.70
N PRO A 309 11.30 -6.02 11.32
CA PRO A 309 11.77 -7.06 12.20
C PRO A 309 12.22 -6.37 13.48
N SER A 310 11.34 -6.36 14.48
CA SER A 310 11.64 -6.00 15.84
C SER A 310 12.70 -7.02 16.25
N GLU A 311 13.94 -6.58 16.40
CA GLU A 311 14.98 -7.42 17.00
C GLU A 311 14.61 -7.79 18.45
N MET A 312 13.57 -7.16 19.01
CA MET A 312 12.88 -7.55 20.22
C MET A 312 11.79 -8.61 19.94
N GLU A 313 11.82 -9.71 20.68
CA GLU A 313 10.78 -10.72 20.76
C GLU A 313 9.67 -10.30 21.73
N TYR A 314 10.01 -9.86 22.95
CA TYR A 314 9.05 -9.37 23.95
C TYR A 314 9.71 -8.52 25.05
N LEU A 315 8.91 -7.73 25.75
CA LEU A 315 9.25 -7.02 26.98
C LEU A 315 8.67 -7.84 28.12
N GLU A 316 9.52 -8.24 29.06
CA GLU A 316 9.10 -8.84 30.32
C GLU A 316 8.67 -7.73 31.28
N VAL A 317 7.45 -7.84 31.79
CA VAL A 317 6.80 -6.85 32.62
C VAL A 317 6.18 -7.53 33.83
N GLU A 318 6.42 -7.00 35.02
CA GLU A 318 5.73 -7.44 36.22
C GLU A 318 4.52 -6.55 36.50
N ILE A 319 3.34 -7.15 36.68
CA ILE A 319 2.13 -6.46 37.10
C ILE A 319 1.63 -7.11 38.39
N ASN A 320 1.66 -6.36 39.49
CA ASN A 320 1.27 -6.82 40.83
C ASN A 320 1.93 -8.17 41.25
N GLY A 321 3.23 -8.34 41.06
CA GLY A 321 3.90 -9.59 41.47
C GLY A 321 3.86 -10.71 40.42
N ARG A 322 3.26 -10.49 39.25
CA ARG A 322 3.13 -11.51 38.20
C ARG A 322 3.83 -11.07 36.92
N SER A 323 4.74 -11.91 36.43
CA SER A 323 5.42 -11.70 35.15
C SER A 323 4.46 -11.93 33.98
N HIS A 324 4.52 -11.02 33.02
CA HIS A 324 3.81 -11.01 31.75
C HIS A 324 4.83 -10.69 30.65
N ARG A 325 4.51 -11.11 29.42
CA ARG A 325 5.36 -10.85 28.25
C ARG A 325 4.52 -10.13 27.21
N TYR A 326 5.06 -9.04 26.70
CA TYR A 326 4.39 -8.24 25.69
C TYR A 326 5.25 -8.07 24.45
N LYS A 327 4.71 -8.41 23.29
CA LYS A 327 5.36 -8.24 21.99
C LYS A 327 5.29 -6.78 21.53
N ASN A 328 6.04 -6.47 20.48
CA ASN A 328 5.98 -5.16 19.83
C ASN A 328 4.54 -4.77 19.46
N SER A 329 4.20 -3.49 19.61
CA SER A 329 2.89 -2.87 19.38
C SER A 329 1.75 -3.32 20.31
N GLU A 330 1.97 -4.25 21.24
CA GLU A 330 0.93 -4.67 22.18
C GLU A 330 0.60 -3.58 23.21
N THR A 331 -0.63 -3.66 23.73
CA THR A 331 -1.12 -2.76 24.78
C THR A 331 -1.16 -3.46 26.12
N ILE A 332 -0.49 -2.90 27.10
CA ILE A 332 -0.55 -3.29 28.50
C ILE A 332 -1.73 -2.55 29.15
N PHE A 333 -2.71 -3.30 29.64
CA PHE A 333 -3.86 -2.73 30.35
C PHE A 333 -3.58 -2.66 31.85
N LEU A 334 -3.43 -1.45 32.37
CA LEU A 334 -3.13 -1.19 33.78
C LEU A 334 -4.36 -0.65 34.51
N ARG A 335 -4.88 -1.43 35.46
CA ARG A 335 -5.96 -0.98 36.34
C ARG A 335 -5.47 0.12 37.28
N ARG A 336 -6.33 1.08 37.63
CA ARG A 336 -6.01 2.22 38.53
C ARG A 336 -5.20 1.91 39.79
N ASN A 337 -5.40 0.74 40.41
CA ASN A 337 -4.75 0.37 41.66
C ASN A 337 -3.58 -0.61 41.48
N ALA A 338 -3.25 -0.99 40.24
CA ALA A 338 -2.15 -1.88 39.93
C ALA A 338 -0.81 -1.12 39.87
N LYS A 339 0.28 -1.87 40.06
CA LYS A 339 1.64 -1.42 39.83
C LYS A 339 2.25 -2.22 38.69
N ILE A 340 3.11 -1.57 37.92
CA ILE A 340 3.84 -2.15 36.79
C ILE A 340 5.34 -1.90 36.96
N GLU A 341 6.16 -2.88 36.59
CA GLU A 341 7.61 -2.76 36.52
C GLU A 341 8.10 -3.36 35.21
N PHE A 342 8.93 -2.63 34.46
CA PHE A 342 9.56 -3.14 33.24
C PHE A 342 10.86 -3.85 33.63
N ILE A 343 10.94 -5.15 33.36
CA ILE A 343 12.03 -5.99 33.87
C ILE A 343 13.20 -6.02 32.89
N ARG A 344 12.93 -6.41 31.63
CA ARG A 344 13.95 -6.54 30.57
C ARG A 344 13.33 -6.78 29.20
N VAL A 345 14.12 -6.58 28.16
CA VAL A 345 13.76 -6.83 26.76
C VAL A 345 14.45 -8.10 26.27
N PHE A 346 13.72 -8.97 25.59
CA PHE A 346 14.24 -10.21 25.00
C PHE A 346 14.29 -10.14 23.47
N PRO A 347 15.27 -10.80 22.81
CA PRO A 347 16.48 -11.35 23.41
C PRO A 347 17.32 -10.26 24.08
N GLU A 348 17.97 -10.58 25.20
CA GLU A 348 18.90 -9.64 25.84
C GLU A 348 20.07 -9.41 24.86
N PRO A 349 20.26 -8.19 24.32
CA PRO A 349 21.29 -7.97 23.32
C PRO A 349 22.68 -8.00 23.96
N PRO A 350 23.67 -8.61 23.29
CA PRO A 350 25.01 -8.77 23.84
C PRO A 350 25.74 -7.42 23.91
N GLY A 351 26.07 -6.96 25.13
CA GLY A 351 27.01 -5.87 25.37
C GLY A 351 26.54 -4.46 24.99
N GLU A 352 25.28 -4.29 24.59
CA GLU A 352 24.68 -2.99 24.24
C GLU A 352 23.54 -2.61 25.20
N GLU A 353 23.50 -1.34 25.61
CA GLU A 353 22.46 -0.86 26.53
C GLU A 353 21.11 -0.71 25.81
N VAL A 354 20.09 -1.36 26.38
CA VAL A 354 18.68 -1.22 25.97
C VAL A 354 17.97 -0.31 26.95
N LYS A 355 17.17 0.59 26.40
CA LYS A 355 16.42 1.58 27.14
C LYS A 355 14.94 1.37 26.94
N VAL A 356 14.18 1.37 28.03
CA VAL A 356 12.72 1.37 28.01
C VAL A 356 12.24 2.70 28.56
N ASN A 357 11.53 3.48 27.74
CA ASN A 357 11.08 4.83 28.07
C ASN A 357 9.55 4.89 28.03
N LEU A 358 8.91 4.99 29.19
CA LEU A 358 7.47 5.22 29.30
C LEU A 358 7.18 6.71 29.24
N LYS A 359 6.60 7.16 28.12
CA LYS A 359 6.23 8.57 27.96
C LYS A 359 5.23 9.00 29.02
N GLY A 360 5.56 10.09 29.70
CA GLY A 360 4.76 10.63 30.79
C GLY A 360 5.13 10.08 32.17
N PHE A 361 6.20 9.31 32.29
CA PHE A 361 6.81 8.93 33.56
C PHE A 361 8.26 9.47 33.65
N VAL A 362 8.79 9.56 34.87
CA VAL A 362 10.17 9.96 35.15
C VAL A 362 10.67 9.10 36.30
N GLY A 363 11.55 8.13 36.02
CA GLY A 363 12.11 7.22 37.01
C GLY A 363 12.87 7.93 38.14
N SER A 364 13.79 8.82 37.80
CA SER A 364 14.55 9.64 38.77
C SER A 364 14.34 11.12 38.53
N LYS A 365 13.96 11.84 39.61
CA LYS A 365 13.71 13.29 39.56
C LYS A 365 14.98 14.13 39.41
N ASP A 366 16.13 13.58 39.77
CA ASP A 366 17.42 14.27 39.74
C ASP A 366 18.18 14.01 38.42
N TYR A 367 17.85 12.93 37.72
CA TYR A 367 18.46 12.55 36.45
C TYR A 367 17.47 11.75 35.61
N ASN A 368 16.93 12.36 34.56
CA ASN A 368 16.01 11.70 33.63
C ASN A 368 16.71 11.48 32.29
N ASP A 369 17.38 10.34 32.15
CA ASP A 369 17.87 9.87 30.87
C ASP A 369 16.73 9.25 30.03
N GLY A 370 15.60 8.87 30.63
CA GLY A 370 14.49 8.17 29.99
C GLY A 370 14.65 6.65 30.01
N GLN A 371 15.46 6.11 30.93
CA GLN A 371 15.51 4.68 31.27
C GLN A 371 14.58 4.41 32.44
N ASP A 372 13.53 3.62 32.19
CA ASP A 372 12.49 3.27 33.17
C ASP A 372 12.49 1.77 33.52
N LEU A 373 13.48 0.99 33.06
CA LEU A 373 13.69 -0.39 33.53
C LEU A 373 13.92 -0.42 35.05
N GLY A 374 13.28 -1.38 35.74
CA GLY A 374 13.41 -1.61 37.18
C GLY A 374 12.67 -0.61 38.08
N TYR A 375 11.92 0.34 37.52
CA TYR A 375 11.08 1.25 38.30
C TYR A 375 9.69 0.68 38.50
N VAL A 376 9.21 0.71 39.75
CA VAL A 376 7.82 0.36 40.09
C VAL A 376 6.93 1.58 39.89
N ILE A 377 6.05 1.51 38.88
CA ILE A 377 5.23 2.62 38.40
C ILE A 377 3.76 2.38 38.77
N SER A 378 3.08 3.42 39.24
CA SER A 378 1.64 3.45 39.45
C SER A 378 0.97 4.45 38.52
N VAL A 379 -0.36 4.35 38.37
CA VAL A 379 -1.15 5.30 37.55
C VAL A 379 -1.00 6.74 38.03
N LYS A 380 -0.70 6.98 39.31
CA LYS A 380 -0.52 8.32 39.87
C LYS A 380 0.78 8.98 39.44
N ASP A 381 1.75 8.18 38.99
CA ASP A 381 3.06 8.66 38.55
C ASP A 381 3.03 9.12 37.09
N LEU A 382 1.94 8.82 36.36
CA LEU A 382 1.77 9.16 34.96
C LEU A 382 1.24 10.59 34.77
N MET A 383 1.87 11.32 33.86
CA MET A 383 1.53 12.70 33.51
C MET A 383 0.51 12.75 32.35
N PRO A 384 -0.76 13.11 32.56
CA PRO A 384 -1.82 12.96 31.53
C PRO A 384 -1.62 13.72 30.22
N ARG A 385 -0.76 14.76 30.22
CA ARG A 385 -0.46 15.55 29.01
C ARG A 385 0.35 14.77 27.95
N TRP A 386 0.97 13.66 28.34
CA TRP A 386 1.79 12.81 27.47
C TRP A 386 1.04 11.59 26.94
N ALA A 387 -0.23 11.44 27.32
CA ALA A 387 -1.09 10.44 26.71
C ALA A 387 -1.43 10.85 25.27
N THR A 388 -1.53 9.85 24.39
CA THR A 388 -1.72 10.01 22.95
C THR A 388 -3.18 10.02 22.52
N ASP A 389 -4.07 9.49 23.35
CA ASP A 389 -5.50 9.44 23.09
C ASP A 389 -6.23 10.65 23.70
N LYS A 390 -7.37 11.01 23.10
CA LYS A 390 -8.21 12.12 23.59
C LYS A 390 -8.72 11.90 25.02
N ALA A 391 -8.84 10.64 25.45
CA ALA A 391 -9.25 10.27 26.80
C ALA A 391 -8.13 10.39 27.85
N ARG A 392 -6.88 10.70 27.42
CA ARG A 392 -5.69 10.83 28.26
C ARG A 392 -5.39 9.59 29.12
N LYS A 393 -5.45 8.42 28.50
CA LYS A 393 -5.29 7.12 29.16
C LYS A 393 -4.22 6.24 28.53
N THR A 394 -3.75 6.56 27.32
CA THR A 394 -2.85 5.69 26.54
C THR A 394 -1.48 6.33 26.37
N TYR A 395 -0.44 5.70 26.91
CA TYR A 395 0.92 6.20 26.99
C TYR A 395 1.88 5.33 26.17
N PRO A 396 2.68 5.90 25.26
CA PRO A 396 3.70 5.16 24.54
C PRO A 396 4.82 4.64 25.46
N ILE A 397 5.26 3.41 25.23
CA ILE A 397 6.50 2.84 25.76
C ILE A 397 7.44 2.69 24.58
N GLU A 398 8.56 3.40 24.57
CA GLU A 398 9.58 3.34 23.53
C GLU A 398 10.75 2.49 24.00
N ILE A 399 11.18 1.56 23.17
CA ILE A 399 12.33 0.69 23.45
C ILE A 399 13.40 1.00 22.42
N THR A 400 14.59 1.37 22.88
CA THR A 400 15.71 1.74 22.00
C THR A 400 17.00 1.00 22.37
N ARG A 401 17.88 0.82 21.39
CA ARG A 401 19.25 0.33 21.57
C ARG A 401 20.20 1.29 20.88
N GLN A 402 21.14 1.88 21.62
CA GLN A 402 22.02 2.94 21.11
C GLN A 402 21.23 4.06 20.37
N GLU A 403 20.12 4.52 20.97
CA GLU A 403 19.21 5.53 20.39
C GLU A 403 18.47 5.09 19.10
N LYS A 404 18.64 3.84 18.62
CA LYS A 404 17.86 3.28 17.53
C LYS A 404 16.57 2.62 18.06
N PRO A 405 15.41 2.81 17.42
CA PRO A 405 14.18 2.12 17.79
C PRO A 405 14.33 0.59 17.70
N LEU A 406 13.99 -0.10 18.78
CA LEU A 406 13.99 -1.56 18.89
C LEU A 406 12.55 -2.11 18.93
N GLY A 407 11.65 -1.38 19.59
CA GLY A 407 10.24 -1.73 19.71
C GLY A 407 9.44 -0.59 20.34
N LYS A 408 8.11 -0.68 20.24
CA LYS A 408 7.18 0.27 20.83
C LYS A 408 5.95 -0.46 21.35
N LEU A 409 5.53 -0.16 22.58
CA LEU A 409 4.31 -0.68 23.19
C LEU A 409 3.44 0.47 23.67
N PHE A 410 2.26 0.14 24.19
CA PHE A 410 1.35 1.12 24.78
C PHE A 410 0.94 0.68 26.19
N LEU A 411 0.91 1.61 27.14
CA LEU A 411 0.30 1.43 28.44
C LEU A 411 -1.06 2.13 28.44
N LYS A 412 -2.15 1.39 28.65
CA LYS A 412 -3.50 1.95 28.72
C LYS A 412 -4.07 1.82 30.13
N VAL A 413 -4.49 2.95 30.70
CA VAL A 413 -5.09 3.04 32.03
C VAL A 413 -6.61 2.83 31.97
N GLU A 414 -7.08 1.80 32.67
CA GLU A 414 -8.51 1.48 32.79
C GLU A 414 -9.13 2.06 34.06
#